data_AF-E1V2P2-F1
#
_entry.id   AF-E1V2P2-F1
#
_cell.length_a   1.000
_cell.length_b   1.000
_cell.length_c   1.000
_cell.angle_alpha   90.00
_cell.angle_beta   90.00
_cell.angle_gamma   90.00
#
_symmetry.space_group_name_H-M   'P 1'
#
loop_
_entity.id
_entity.type
_entity.pdbx_description
1 polymer ?
#
loop_
_entity_poly.entity_id
_entity_poly.type
_entity_poly.pdbx_seq_one_letter_code
_entity_poly.pdbx_strand_id
1 'polypeptide(L)'
;QKLLPICREWKEQGQIGKRKLNLLTRALALLFVFGQTFGMIQKTSDSLAVCFLIPLIAAAGCAILIWFADLINSQGIGNGTSILIMASMSNNLIDSLKEIKQNYYDNLFTNNFDPKLLTQFILIILVLLLFLIVTVIVQITSLKIPVQYARNQSPSKSNSYIPFKINTAGVMPVILANALMQPFKMLIPIIKNNQGFENFVNYLTNIDVVNFALSLHILLIIVFSFFSTFMNVNPEDISEHL
;
A
#
# COMPACT_ATOMS: atom_id res chain seq x y z
N GLN A 1 -10.89 -18.99 3.65
CA GLN A 1 -12.26 -19.15 3.09
C GLN A 1 -12.67 -17.87 2.36
N LYS A 2 -13.14 -17.95 1.11
CA LYS A 2 -13.51 -16.75 0.31
C LYS A 2 -14.99 -16.41 0.53
N LEU A 3 -15.28 -15.16 0.88
CA LEU A 3 -16.58 -14.63 1.35
C LEU A 3 -17.75 -14.69 0.35
N LEU A 4 -17.53 -15.00 -0.93
CA LEU A 4 -18.59 -15.06 -1.95
C LEU A 4 -18.52 -16.38 -2.73
N PRO A 5 -19.58 -17.20 -2.75
CA PRO A 5 -19.59 -18.49 -3.45
C PRO A 5 -19.35 -18.36 -4.96
N ILE A 6 -19.86 -17.28 -5.57
CA ILE A 6 -19.68 -16.96 -7.00
C ILE A 6 -18.19 -16.78 -7.37
N CYS A 7 -17.42 -16.13 -6.49
CA CYS A 7 -15.98 -15.93 -6.70
C CYS A 7 -15.17 -17.23 -6.55
N ARG A 8 -15.71 -18.21 -5.81
CA ARG A 8 -15.11 -19.55 -5.68
C ARG A 8 -15.33 -20.36 -6.96
N GLU A 9 -16.56 -20.39 -7.46
CA GLU A 9 -16.89 -21.05 -8.74
C GLU A 9 -16.06 -20.49 -9.90
N TRP A 10 -15.86 -19.18 -9.97
CA TRP A 10 -15.00 -18.58 -11.01
C TRP A 10 -13.50 -18.89 -10.79
N LYS A 11 -13.05 -19.18 -9.57
CA LYS A 11 -11.66 -19.65 -9.38
C LYS A 11 -11.52 -21.10 -9.87
N GLU A 12 -12.54 -21.92 -9.66
CA GLU A 12 -12.59 -23.34 -10.05
C GLU A 12 -12.74 -23.52 -11.57
N GLN A 13 -13.34 -22.56 -12.29
CA GLN A 13 -13.48 -22.53 -13.75
C GLN A 13 -12.16 -22.24 -14.54
N GLY A 14 -11.00 -22.26 -13.89
CA GLY A 14 -9.70 -22.11 -14.54
C GLY A 14 -9.48 -20.74 -15.20
N GLN A 15 -9.06 -20.70 -16.46
CA GLN A 15 -8.66 -19.45 -17.15
C GLN A 15 -9.86 -18.51 -17.43
N ILE A 16 -11.04 -19.06 -17.75
CA ILE A 16 -12.23 -18.27 -18.10
C ILE A 16 -12.75 -17.52 -16.87
N GLY A 17 -12.77 -18.19 -15.71
CA GLY A 17 -13.22 -17.55 -14.47
C GLY A 17 -12.21 -16.54 -13.91
N LYS A 18 -10.89 -16.74 -14.11
CA LYS A 18 -9.89 -15.69 -13.85
C LYS A 18 -10.16 -14.42 -14.67
N ARG A 19 -10.57 -14.54 -15.94
CA ARG A 19 -10.91 -13.39 -16.79
C ARG A 19 -12.15 -12.65 -16.27
N LYS A 20 -13.20 -13.36 -15.85
CA LYS A 20 -14.41 -12.77 -15.25
C LYS A 20 -14.09 -12.02 -13.94
N LEU A 21 -13.28 -12.64 -13.08
CA LEU A 21 -12.85 -12.03 -11.83
C LEU A 21 -12.03 -10.76 -12.08
N ASN A 22 -11.10 -10.79 -13.04
CA ASN A 22 -10.33 -9.60 -13.42
C ASN A 22 -11.23 -8.46 -13.94
N LEU A 23 -12.25 -8.76 -14.74
CA LEU A 23 -13.20 -7.75 -15.21
C LEU A 23 -13.99 -7.13 -14.05
N LEU A 24 -14.45 -7.96 -13.10
CA LEU A 24 -15.14 -7.47 -11.91
C LEU A 24 -14.23 -6.58 -11.06
N THR A 25 -12.99 -7.00 -10.81
CA THR A 25 -12.02 -6.21 -10.03
C THR A 25 -11.73 -4.86 -10.70
N ARG A 26 -11.62 -4.82 -12.05
CA ARG A 26 -11.45 -3.57 -12.79
C ARG A 26 -12.65 -2.65 -12.69
N ALA A 27 -13.86 -3.19 -12.83
CA ALA A 27 -15.08 -2.41 -12.69
C ALA A 27 -15.22 -1.82 -11.28
N LEU A 28 -14.92 -2.62 -10.25
CA LEU A 28 -14.91 -2.16 -8.85
C LEU A 28 -13.84 -1.08 -8.62
N ALA A 29 -12.65 -1.21 -9.20
CA ALA A 29 -11.59 -0.20 -9.08
C ALA A 29 -12.03 1.15 -9.70
N LEU A 30 -12.66 1.13 -10.87
CA LEU A 30 -13.17 2.34 -11.52
C LEU A 30 -14.29 3.00 -10.73
N LEU A 31 -15.23 2.22 -10.19
CA LEU A 31 -16.29 2.72 -9.32
C LEU A 31 -15.70 3.35 -8.05
N PHE A 32 -14.69 2.72 -7.47
CA PHE A 32 -14.02 3.21 -6.29
C PHE A 32 -13.32 4.55 -6.56
N VAL A 33 -12.53 4.66 -7.64
CA VAL A 33 -11.87 5.92 -8.03
C VAL A 33 -12.90 7.02 -8.27
N PHE A 34 -13.99 6.72 -8.98
CA PHE A 34 -15.06 7.69 -9.22
C PHE A 34 -15.64 8.21 -7.89
N GLY A 35 -16.01 7.31 -6.98
CA GLY A 35 -16.53 7.68 -5.67
C GLY A 35 -15.54 8.50 -4.82
N GLN A 36 -14.27 8.12 -4.85
CA GLN A 36 -13.21 8.85 -4.13
C GLN A 36 -13.03 10.27 -4.66
N THR A 37 -12.86 10.44 -5.97
CA THR A 37 -12.64 11.75 -6.58
C THR A 37 -13.88 12.64 -6.44
N PHE A 38 -15.08 12.07 -6.54
CA PHE A 38 -16.33 12.80 -6.31
C PHE A 38 -16.40 13.39 -4.90
N GLY A 39 -16.11 12.58 -3.88
CA GLY A 39 -16.10 13.05 -2.49
C GLY A 39 -15.03 14.10 -2.19
N MET A 40 -13.90 14.08 -2.91
CA MET A 40 -12.85 15.11 -2.78
C MET A 40 -13.26 16.44 -3.40
N ILE A 41 -13.86 16.42 -4.61
CA ILE A 41 -14.15 17.65 -5.36
C ILE A 41 -15.36 18.39 -4.82
N GLN A 42 -16.33 17.67 -4.26
CA GLN A 42 -17.47 18.28 -3.59
C GLN A 42 -17.07 19.23 -2.44
N LYS A 43 -15.86 19.08 -1.85
CA LYS A 43 -15.33 20.03 -0.86
C LYS A 43 -14.92 21.37 -1.44
N THR A 44 -14.50 21.38 -2.71
CA THR A 44 -13.75 22.49 -3.31
C THR A 44 -14.58 23.23 -4.36
N SER A 45 -15.64 22.63 -4.89
CA SER A 45 -16.44 23.23 -5.95
C SER A 45 -17.92 22.89 -5.81
N ASP A 46 -18.79 23.91 -5.92
CA ASP A 46 -20.26 23.74 -5.88
C ASP A 46 -20.88 23.46 -7.25
N SER A 47 -20.10 23.54 -8.35
CA SER A 47 -20.61 23.26 -9.70
C SER A 47 -20.80 21.76 -9.91
N LEU A 48 -22.07 21.35 -10.06
CA LEU A 48 -22.44 19.96 -10.35
C LEU A 48 -21.75 19.41 -11.60
N ALA A 49 -21.58 20.23 -12.64
CA ALA A 49 -20.89 19.80 -13.87
C ALA A 49 -19.44 19.41 -13.60
N VAL A 50 -18.73 20.19 -12.77
CA VAL A 50 -17.33 19.93 -12.38
C VAL A 50 -17.24 18.70 -11.48
N CYS A 51 -18.20 18.54 -10.56
CA CYS A 51 -18.27 17.38 -9.67
C CYS A 51 -18.47 16.04 -10.40
N PHE A 52 -19.09 16.01 -11.58
CA PHE A 52 -19.22 14.77 -12.38
C PHE A 52 -18.12 14.61 -13.43
N LEU A 53 -17.67 15.71 -14.04
CA LEU A 53 -16.68 15.67 -15.12
C LEU A 53 -15.30 15.23 -14.64
N ILE A 54 -14.82 15.76 -13.51
CA ILE A 54 -13.47 15.44 -13.04
C ILE A 54 -13.35 13.98 -12.55
N PRO A 55 -14.29 13.41 -11.78
CA PRO A 55 -14.24 11.99 -11.43
C PRO A 55 -14.31 11.06 -12.65
N LEU A 56 -15.04 11.46 -13.71
CA LEU A 56 -15.08 10.71 -14.96
C LEU A 56 -13.70 10.71 -15.65
N ILE A 57 -13.03 11.86 -15.71
CA ILE A 57 -11.67 11.98 -16.26
C ILE A 57 -10.67 11.18 -15.41
N ALA A 58 -10.79 11.23 -14.08
CA ALA A 58 -9.95 10.45 -13.18
C ALA A 58 -10.14 8.93 -13.36
N ALA A 59 -11.39 8.48 -13.53
CA ALA A 59 -11.69 7.08 -13.84
C ALA A 59 -11.11 6.67 -15.20
N ALA A 60 -11.20 7.53 -16.22
CA ALA A 60 -10.55 7.29 -17.52
C ALA A 60 -9.02 7.19 -17.40
N GLY A 61 -8.39 8.09 -16.64
CA GLY A 61 -6.96 8.02 -16.33
C GLY A 61 -6.58 6.73 -15.59
N CYS A 62 -7.39 6.28 -14.64
CA CYS A 62 -7.20 5.01 -13.95
C CYS A 62 -7.31 3.81 -14.90
N ALA A 63 -8.27 3.81 -15.83
CA ALA A 63 -8.40 2.76 -16.85
C ALA A 63 -7.14 2.67 -17.73
N ILE A 64 -6.56 3.81 -18.11
CA ILE A 64 -5.29 3.88 -18.85
C ILE A 64 -4.14 3.30 -18.02
N LEU A 65 -4.05 3.62 -16.73
CA LEU A 65 -3.03 3.07 -15.83
C LEU A 65 -3.16 1.56 -15.66
N ILE A 66 -4.38 1.03 -15.52
CA ILE A 66 -4.62 -0.42 -15.48
C ILE A 66 -4.16 -1.07 -16.79
N TRP A 67 -4.42 -0.43 -17.94
CA TRP A 67 -3.94 -0.91 -19.22
C TRP A 67 -2.40 -0.90 -19.30
N PHE A 68 -1.73 0.13 -18.80
CA PHE A 68 -0.26 0.13 -18.71
C PHE A 68 0.26 -0.97 -17.77
N ALA A 69 -0.41 -1.24 -16.65
CA ALA A 69 -0.04 -2.33 -15.76
C ALA A 69 -0.09 -3.69 -16.48
N ASP A 70 -1.12 -3.92 -17.30
CA ASP A 70 -1.23 -5.12 -18.13
C ASP A 70 -0.11 -5.19 -19.19
N LEU A 71 0.23 -4.06 -19.81
CA LEU A 71 1.32 -4.00 -20.78
C LEU A 71 2.64 -4.39 -20.13
N ILE A 72 2.95 -3.87 -18.94
CA ILE A 72 4.16 -4.22 -18.18
C ILE A 72 4.16 -5.70 -17.81
N ASN A 73 3.02 -6.25 -17.38
CA ASN A 73 2.87 -7.68 -17.10
C ASN A 73 3.15 -8.53 -18.34
N SER A 74 2.67 -8.11 -19.52
CA SER A 74 2.88 -8.83 -20.79
C SER A 74 4.35 -8.85 -21.23
N GLN A 75 5.13 -7.83 -20.87
CA GLN A 75 6.56 -7.74 -21.14
C GLN A 75 7.42 -8.56 -20.14
N GLY A 76 6.81 -9.13 -19.10
CA GLY A 76 7.51 -9.98 -18.13
C GLY A 76 8.45 -9.25 -17.16
N ILE A 77 8.38 -7.91 -17.08
CA ILE A 77 9.28 -7.07 -16.26
C ILE A 77 8.93 -7.14 -14.75
N GLY A 78 7.86 -7.84 -14.39
CA GLY A 78 7.41 -8.05 -13.01
C GLY A 78 5.91 -7.82 -12.87
N ASN A 79 5.46 -7.39 -11.68
CA ASN A 79 4.07 -7.01 -11.45
C ASN A 79 3.85 -5.53 -11.79
N GLY A 80 3.17 -5.29 -12.91
CA GLY A 80 2.91 -3.96 -13.46
C GLY A 80 2.18 -3.02 -12.49
N THR A 81 1.22 -3.51 -11.70
CA THR A 81 0.53 -2.66 -10.73
C THR A 81 1.48 -2.18 -9.63
N SER A 82 2.36 -3.06 -9.15
CA SER A 82 3.33 -2.71 -8.11
C SER A 82 4.39 -1.72 -8.60
N ILE A 83 4.83 -1.86 -9.85
CA ILE A 83 5.79 -0.94 -10.46
C ILE A 83 5.20 0.46 -10.61
N LEU A 84 3.93 0.57 -11.04
CA LEU A 84 3.24 1.86 -11.14
C LEU A 84 3.07 2.52 -9.76
N ILE A 85 2.70 1.75 -8.73
CA ILE A 85 2.59 2.28 -7.36
C ILE A 85 3.96 2.77 -6.89
N MET A 86 5.02 2.00 -7.11
CA MET A 86 6.39 2.40 -6.77
C MET A 86 6.79 3.71 -7.47
N ALA A 87 6.51 3.84 -8.76
CA ALA A 87 6.80 5.06 -9.53
C ALA A 87 6.01 6.28 -9.01
N SER A 88 4.77 6.08 -8.52
CA SER A 88 4.02 7.17 -7.90
C SER A 88 4.64 7.61 -6.57
N MET A 89 5.14 6.68 -5.76
CA MET A 89 5.76 6.99 -4.47
C MET A 89 7.16 7.59 -4.59
N SER A 90 7.88 7.35 -5.70
CA SER A 90 9.21 7.93 -5.90
C SER A 90 9.21 9.46 -5.98
N ASN A 91 8.12 10.07 -6.45
CA ASN A 91 8.01 11.53 -6.48
C ASN A 91 8.01 12.12 -5.07
N ASN A 92 7.24 11.53 -4.16
CA ASN A 92 7.22 11.95 -2.76
C ASN A 92 8.60 11.83 -2.11
N LEU A 93 9.35 10.77 -2.43
CA LEU A 93 10.73 10.60 -1.96
C LEU A 93 11.62 11.74 -2.47
N ILE A 94 11.55 12.07 -3.75
CA ILE A 94 12.33 13.16 -4.35
C ILE A 94 12.01 14.49 -3.66
N ASP A 95 10.74 14.78 -3.40
CA ASP A 95 10.33 16.03 -2.77
C ASP A 95 10.78 16.10 -1.31
N SER A 96 10.70 15.01 -0.54
CA SER A 96 11.28 14.94 0.81
C SER A 96 12.80 15.16 0.81
N LEU A 97 13.53 14.65 -0.19
CA LEU A 97 14.97 14.91 -0.32
C LEU A 97 15.27 16.39 -0.62
N LYS A 98 14.44 17.05 -1.45
CA LYS A 98 14.56 18.48 -1.72
C LYS A 98 14.30 19.31 -0.46
N GLU A 99 13.28 18.97 0.32
CA GLU A 99 12.99 19.64 1.59
C GLU A 99 14.16 19.51 2.57
N ILE A 100 14.76 18.32 2.69
CA ILE A 100 15.96 18.12 3.53
C ILE A 100 17.11 18.99 3.03
N LYS A 101 17.34 19.06 1.71
CA LYS A 101 18.38 19.91 1.13
C LYS A 101 18.11 21.40 1.44
N GLN A 102 16.91 21.90 1.17
CA GLN A 102 16.58 23.30 1.37
C GLN A 102 16.65 23.70 2.85
N ASN A 103 16.06 22.88 3.73
CA ASN A 103 15.95 23.20 5.14
C ASN A 103 17.27 23.07 5.90
N TYR A 104 18.13 22.14 5.51
CA TYR A 104 19.37 21.86 6.25
C TYR A 104 20.62 22.19 5.46
N TYR A 105 20.75 21.79 4.19
CA TYR A 105 21.96 22.04 3.41
C TYR A 105 22.07 23.50 2.96
N ASP A 106 21.05 24.07 2.32
CA ASP A 106 21.13 25.43 1.78
C ASP A 106 21.18 26.49 2.92
N ASN A 107 20.45 26.25 4.02
CA ASN A 107 20.49 27.12 5.21
C ASN A 107 21.84 27.12 5.93
N LEU A 108 22.63 26.03 5.84
CA LEU A 108 23.97 25.95 6.44
C LEU A 108 25.00 26.88 5.79
N PHE A 109 24.86 27.16 4.49
CA PHE A 109 25.79 28.01 3.75
C PHE A 109 25.37 29.48 3.70
N THR A 110 24.10 29.79 4.01
CA THR A 110 23.52 31.12 3.78
C THR A 110 23.48 32.00 5.04
N ASN A 111 23.33 31.42 6.25
CA ASN A 111 23.01 32.18 7.47
C ASN A 111 24.09 32.14 8.58
N ASN A 112 25.37 32.24 8.21
CA ASN A 112 26.51 31.93 9.09
C ASN A 112 26.54 30.45 9.49
N PHE A 113 27.74 29.89 9.61
CA PHE A 113 27.95 28.47 9.81
C PHE A 113 27.46 28.04 11.20
N ASP A 114 26.20 27.62 11.30
CA ASP A 114 25.58 27.17 12.54
C ASP A 114 25.93 25.70 12.83
N PRO A 115 26.78 25.39 13.82
CA PRO A 115 27.22 24.02 14.10
C PRO A 115 26.07 23.09 14.51
N LYS A 116 24.98 23.66 15.04
CA LYS A 116 23.76 22.93 15.41
C LYS A 116 23.03 22.37 14.19
N LEU A 117 22.90 23.15 13.11
CA LEU A 117 22.27 22.70 11.88
C LEU A 117 23.09 21.58 11.22
N LEU A 118 24.42 21.65 11.32
CA LEU A 118 25.32 20.64 10.76
C LEU A 118 25.13 19.30 11.49
N THR A 119 25.05 19.36 12.83
CA THR A 119 24.83 18.16 13.65
C THR A 119 23.46 17.53 13.37
N GLN A 120 22.41 18.36 13.20
CA GLN A 120 21.07 17.87 12.83
C GLN A 120 21.05 17.21 11.45
N PHE A 121 21.69 17.82 10.45
CA PHE A 121 21.79 17.26 9.10
C PHE A 121 22.48 15.89 9.10
N ILE A 122 23.63 15.79 9.76
CA ILE A 122 24.38 14.52 9.88
C ILE A 122 23.53 13.46 10.59
N LEU A 123 22.83 13.84 11.66
CA LEU A 123 21.96 12.92 12.41
C LEU A 123 20.81 12.40 11.55
N ILE A 124 20.16 13.25 10.77
CA ILE A 124 19.07 12.84 9.86
C ILE A 124 19.57 11.84 8.82
N ILE A 125 20.72 12.11 8.18
CA ILE A 125 21.31 11.19 7.19
C ILE A 125 21.65 9.84 7.83
N LEU A 126 22.24 9.86 9.03
CA LEU A 126 22.60 8.65 9.75
C LEU A 126 21.37 7.82 10.12
N VAL A 127 20.30 8.46 10.59
CA VAL A 127 19.02 7.80 10.89
C VAL A 127 18.40 7.22 9.62
N LEU A 128 18.39 7.95 8.51
CA LEU A 128 17.86 7.47 7.23
C LEU A 128 18.62 6.23 6.75
N LEU A 129 19.95 6.27 6.80
CA LEU A 129 20.81 5.15 6.42
C LEU A 129 20.58 3.93 7.32
N LEU A 130 20.43 4.14 8.64
CA LEU A 130 20.08 3.08 9.59
C LEU A 130 18.73 2.44 9.24
N PHE A 131 17.69 3.23 8.99
CA PHE A 131 16.37 2.71 8.61
C PHE A 131 16.40 1.94 7.29
N LEU A 132 17.17 2.40 6.30
CA LEU A 132 17.37 1.69 5.04
C LEU A 132 17.98 0.32 5.28
N ILE A 133 19.09 0.24 6.04
CA ILE A 133 19.77 -1.02 6.35
C ILE A 133 18.83 -1.98 7.07
N VAL A 134 18.15 -1.51 8.12
CA VAL A 134 17.20 -2.34 8.89
C VAL A 134 16.09 -2.87 7.97
N THR A 135 15.52 -2.03 7.12
CA THR A 135 14.44 -2.43 6.19
C THR A 135 14.93 -3.49 5.19
N VAL A 136 16.14 -3.33 4.64
CA VAL A 136 16.72 -4.29 3.70
C VAL A 136 16.99 -5.63 4.37
N ILE A 137 17.53 -5.65 5.60
CA ILE A 137 17.77 -6.87 6.37
C ILE A 137 16.45 -7.61 6.63
N VAL A 138 15.42 -6.90 7.10
CA VAL A 138 14.09 -7.49 7.34
C VAL A 138 13.49 -8.05 6.06
N GLN A 139 13.70 -7.39 4.91
CA GLN A 139 13.13 -7.81 3.63
C GLN A 139 13.80 -9.07 3.05
N ILE A 140 15.12 -9.21 3.21
CA ILE A 140 15.88 -10.34 2.66
C ILE A 140 15.75 -11.58 3.57
N THR A 141 15.45 -11.39 4.85
CA THR A 141 15.42 -12.48 5.81
C THR A 141 14.23 -13.42 5.58
N SER A 142 14.53 -14.71 5.43
CA SER A 142 13.55 -15.80 5.33
C SER A 142 13.85 -16.89 6.35
N LEU A 143 12.82 -17.30 7.09
CA LEU A 143 12.82 -18.50 7.92
C LEU A 143 12.79 -19.73 7.00
N LYS A 144 13.74 -20.65 7.16
CA LYS A 144 13.79 -21.89 6.37
C LYS A 144 13.21 -23.04 7.19
N ILE A 145 12.04 -23.54 6.80
CA ILE A 145 11.40 -24.69 7.45
C ILE A 145 11.81 -25.96 6.68
N PRO A 146 12.58 -26.89 7.29
CA PRO A 146 13.00 -28.11 6.61
C PRO A 146 11.81 -29.05 6.36
N VAL A 147 11.73 -29.59 5.15
CA VAL A 147 10.72 -30.58 4.73
C VAL A 147 11.42 -31.83 4.25
N GLN A 148 10.91 -33.00 4.65
CA GLN A 148 11.39 -34.29 4.18
C GLN A 148 10.35 -34.88 3.23
N TYR A 149 10.69 -35.00 1.95
CA TYR A 149 9.84 -35.72 1.00
C TYR A 149 10.06 -37.22 1.16
N ALA A 150 8.99 -37.97 1.38
CA ALA A 150 9.00 -39.43 1.43
C ALA A 150 9.11 -40.01 0.01
N ARG A 151 10.24 -39.78 -0.68
CA ARG A 151 10.53 -40.43 -1.96
C ARG A 151 11.61 -41.48 -1.77
N ASN A 152 11.25 -42.74 -2.03
CA ASN A 152 12.22 -43.82 -2.13
C ASN A 152 13.17 -43.55 -3.31
N GLN A 153 14.47 -43.50 -3.01
CA GLN A 153 15.60 -43.48 -3.95
C GLN A 153 15.98 -42.12 -4.56
N SER A 154 16.78 -41.34 -3.82
CA SER A 154 17.97 -40.65 -4.35
C SER A 154 18.85 -40.14 -3.20
N PRO A 155 20.19 -40.33 -3.23
CA PRO A 155 21.11 -39.93 -2.17
C PRO A 155 21.60 -38.49 -2.37
N SER A 156 20.73 -37.55 -2.75
CA SER A 156 21.07 -36.13 -2.67
C SER A 156 20.43 -35.56 -1.40
N LYS A 157 21.26 -35.33 -0.38
CA LYS A 157 20.91 -34.54 0.82
C LYS A 157 20.71 -33.07 0.43
N SER A 158 19.89 -32.79 -0.57
CA SER A 158 19.38 -31.45 -0.79
C SER A 158 18.34 -31.23 0.30
N ASN A 159 18.76 -30.58 1.40
CA ASN A 159 17.85 -30.12 2.44
C ASN A 159 16.76 -29.29 1.77
N SER A 160 15.61 -29.90 1.51
CA SER A 160 14.45 -29.22 0.97
C SER A 160 13.89 -28.38 2.10
N TYR A 161 13.68 -27.10 1.86
CA TYR A 161 13.07 -26.21 2.82
C TYR A 161 12.05 -25.33 2.13
N ILE A 162 10.98 -25.02 2.85
CA ILE A 162 10.04 -23.99 2.44
C ILE A 162 10.57 -22.66 3.00
N PRO A 163 10.94 -21.70 2.14
CA PRO A 163 11.33 -20.37 2.60
C PRO A 163 10.09 -19.58 3.00
N PHE A 164 9.97 -19.29 4.28
CA PHE A 164 8.94 -18.41 4.83
C PHE A 164 9.53 -17.02 5.07
N LYS A 165 9.09 -16.01 4.33
CA LYS A 165 9.57 -14.63 4.52
C LYS A 165 9.08 -14.08 5.86
N ILE A 166 9.88 -13.25 6.53
CA ILE A 166 9.43 -12.62 7.79
C ILE A 166 8.28 -11.64 7.50
N ASN A 167 8.38 -10.87 6.41
CA ASN A 167 7.31 -10.01 5.93
C ASN A 167 6.62 -10.59 4.69
N THR A 168 5.68 -11.52 4.90
CA THR A 168 4.84 -12.08 3.82
C THR A 168 3.74 -11.13 3.36
N ALA A 169 3.30 -10.20 4.21
CA ALA A 169 2.26 -9.22 3.89
C ALA A 169 2.78 -8.07 3.00
N GLY A 170 4.09 -7.78 3.03
CA GLY A 170 4.70 -6.72 2.25
C GLY A 170 4.19 -5.34 2.66
N VAL A 171 3.77 -4.54 1.67
CA VAL A 171 3.27 -3.16 1.86
C VAL A 171 1.73 -3.12 2.00
N MET A 172 1.06 -4.24 1.73
CA MET A 172 -0.42 -4.32 1.72
C MET A 172 -1.09 -3.85 3.01
N PRO A 173 -0.58 -4.17 4.22
CA PRO A 173 -1.22 -3.74 5.48
C PRO A 173 -1.33 -2.23 5.63
N VAL A 174 -0.28 -1.49 5.28
CA VAL A 174 -0.25 -0.02 5.39
C VAL A 174 -1.19 0.61 4.37
N ILE A 175 -1.27 0.04 3.16
CA ILE A 175 -2.20 0.49 2.12
C ILE A 175 -3.65 0.27 2.57
N LEU A 176 -3.96 -0.89 3.13
CA LEU A 176 -5.31 -1.19 3.64
C LEU A 176 -5.70 -0.29 4.80
N ALA A 177 -4.77 0.00 5.72
CA ALA A 177 -5.02 0.93 6.81
C ALA A 177 -5.38 2.34 6.28
N ASN A 178 -4.63 2.85 5.30
CA ASN A 178 -4.93 4.13 4.65
C ASN A 178 -6.25 4.11 3.87
N ALA A 179 -6.52 3.03 3.13
CA ALA A 179 -7.75 2.85 2.36
C ALA A 179 -8.99 2.77 3.27
N LEU A 180 -8.87 2.25 4.49
CA LEU A 180 -9.97 2.24 5.48
C LEU A 180 -10.22 3.62 6.06
N MET A 181 -9.17 4.42 6.27
CA MET A 181 -9.29 5.77 6.84
C MET A 181 -9.78 6.83 5.84
N GLN A 182 -9.44 6.69 4.56
CA GLN A 182 -9.80 7.64 3.51
C GLN A 182 -11.32 7.92 3.39
N PRO A 183 -12.21 6.91 3.39
CA PRO A 183 -13.65 7.11 3.34
C PRO A 183 -14.19 8.04 4.43
N PHE A 184 -13.65 7.97 5.66
CA PHE A 184 -14.07 8.87 6.74
C PHE A 184 -13.82 10.34 6.38
N LYS A 185 -12.66 10.65 5.77
CA LYS A 185 -12.36 12.00 5.26
C LYS A 185 -13.31 12.42 4.14
N MET A 186 -13.77 11.48 3.31
CA MET A 186 -14.68 11.72 2.18
C MET A 186 -16.13 11.95 2.62
N LEU A 187 -16.51 11.55 3.84
CA LEU A 187 -17.86 11.76 4.38
C LEU A 187 -18.07 13.16 4.99
N ILE A 188 -17.00 13.86 5.39
CA ILE A 188 -17.05 15.24 5.91
C ILE A 188 -17.88 16.22 5.05
N PRO A 189 -17.69 16.33 3.72
CA PRO A 189 -18.45 17.26 2.89
C PRO A 189 -19.90 16.84 2.66
N ILE A 190 -20.18 15.55 2.76
CA ILE A 190 -21.50 14.96 2.55
C ILE A 190 -22.38 15.23 3.77
N ILE A 191 -21.80 15.11 4.97
CA ILE A 191 -22.45 15.42 6.25
C ILE A 191 -22.24 16.91 6.54
N LYS A 192 -22.88 17.75 5.72
CA LYS A 192 -22.84 19.21 5.88
C LYS A 192 -23.29 19.60 7.29
N ASN A 193 -22.57 20.55 7.89
CA ASN A 193 -23.00 21.35 9.05
C ASN A 193 -23.03 20.64 10.43
N ASN A 194 -22.23 19.59 10.64
CA ASN A 194 -22.01 19.02 11.97
C ASN A 194 -20.55 19.16 12.41
N GLN A 195 -20.25 20.26 13.12
CA GLN A 195 -18.91 20.54 13.67
C GLN A 195 -18.40 19.41 14.58
N GLY A 196 -19.30 18.71 15.28
CA GLY A 196 -18.93 17.56 16.11
C GLY A 196 -18.41 16.38 15.28
N PHE A 197 -19.04 16.12 14.13
CA PHE A 197 -18.59 15.07 13.21
C PHE A 197 -17.27 15.42 12.52
N GLU A 198 -17.10 16.68 12.10
CA GLU A 198 -15.85 17.14 11.50
C GLU A 198 -14.68 17.05 12.49
N ASN A 199 -14.87 17.51 13.73
CA ASN A 199 -13.87 17.40 14.79
C ASN A 199 -13.54 15.94 15.12
N PHE A 200 -14.55 15.05 15.13
CA PHE A 200 -14.33 13.62 15.33
C PHE A 200 -13.50 12.99 14.21
N VAL A 201 -13.81 13.29 12.94
CA VAL A 201 -13.05 12.77 11.80
C VAL A 201 -11.63 13.35 11.79
N ASN A 202 -11.44 14.63 12.11
CA ASN A 202 -10.12 15.23 12.24
C ASN A 202 -9.31 14.59 13.38
N TYR A 203 -9.94 14.32 14.53
CA TYR A 203 -9.32 13.61 15.64
C TYR A 203 -8.91 12.18 15.30
N LEU A 204 -9.66 11.51 14.42
CA LEU A 204 -9.34 10.16 13.96
C LEU A 204 -8.26 10.12 12.87
N THR A 205 -8.13 11.18 12.09
CA THR A 205 -7.39 11.12 10.81
C THR A 205 -6.21 12.08 10.70
N ASN A 206 -6.04 12.97 11.68
CA ASN A 206 -4.89 13.86 11.75
C ASN A 206 -3.72 13.18 12.48
N ILE A 207 -2.80 12.62 11.69
CA ILE A 207 -1.64 11.88 12.18
C ILE A 207 -0.50 12.87 12.46
N ASP A 208 -0.63 13.63 13.54
CA ASP A 208 0.47 14.41 14.10
C ASP A 208 1.26 13.57 15.14
N VAL A 209 2.43 14.07 15.52
CA VAL A 209 3.56 13.28 16.07
C VAL A 209 3.20 12.37 17.26
N VAL A 210 2.29 12.76 18.16
CA VAL A 210 1.79 11.88 19.24
C VAL A 210 0.31 12.14 19.54
N ASN A 211 -0.57 11.64 18.67
CA ASN A 211 -2.02 11.76 18.84
C ASN A 211 -2.73 10.40 18.80
N PHE A 212 -3.99 10.36 19.26
CA PHE A 212 -4.85 9.18 19.20
C PHE A 212 -4.97 8.60 17.78
N ALA A 213 -5.07 9.47 16.76
CA ALA A 213 -5.07 9.07 15.35
C ALA A 213 -3.86 8.20 14.97
N LEU A 214 -2.67 8.54 15.46
CA LEU A 214 -1.45 7.77 15.18
C LEU A 214 -1.50 6.40 15.86
N SER A 215 -1.93 6.34 17.13
CA SER A 215 -2.08 5.08 17.85
C SER A 215 -3.10 4.15 17.18
N LEU A 216 -4.24 4.70 16.77
CA LEU A 216 -5.25 3.98 16.01
C LEU A 216 -4.71 3.50 14.66
N HIS A 217 -3.97 4.34 13.95
CA HIS A 217 -3.37 3.98 12.67
C HIS A 217 -2.36 2.84 12.80
N ILE A 218 -1.48 2.89 13.80
CA ILE A 218 -0.53 1.80 14.10
C ILE A 218 -1.28 0.52 14.45
N LEU A 219 -2.32 0.60 15.30
CA LEU A 219 -3.14 -0.55 15.64
C LEU A 219 -3.77 -1.19 14.39
N LEU A 220 -4.28 -0.35 13.48
CA LEU A 220 -4.85 -0.80 12.22
C LEU A 220 -3.81 -1.51 11.33
N ILE A 221 -2.59 -0.97 11.25
CA ILE A 221 -1.48 -1.59 10.52
C ILE A 221 -1.16 -2.96 11.11
N ILE A 222 -1.09 -3.09 12.44
CA ILE A 222 -0.82 -4.36 13.12
C ILE A 222 -1.91 -5.38 12.79
N VAL A 223 -3.19 -5.00 12.96
CA VAL A 223 -4.34 -5.88 12.66
C VAL A 223 -4.34 -6.31 11.19
N PHE A 224 -4.17 -5.38 10.26
CA PHE A 224 -4.12 -5.71 8.84
C PHE A 224 -2.88 -6.50 8.44
N SER A 225 -1.77 -6.39 9.18
CA SER A 225 -0.57 -7.19 8.96
C SER A 225 -0.82 -8.66 9.25
N PHE A 226 -1.45 -8.96 10.39
CA PHE A 226 -1.89 -10.32 10.71
C PHE A 226 -2.89 -10.84 9.69
N PHE A 227 -3.92 -10.06 9.38
CA PHE A 227 -4.94 -10.45 8.41
C PHE A 227 -4.36 -10.75 7.02
N SER A 228 -3.49 -9.87 6.51
CA SER A 228 -2.88 -10.03 5.19
C SER A 228 -1.92 -11.22 5.13
N THR A 229 -1.21 -11.51 6.23
CA THR A 229 -0.34 -12.68 6.33
C THR A 229 -1.14 -13.98 6.21
N PHE A 230 -2.22 -14.12 6.96
CA PHE A 230 -3.09 -15.31 6.89
C PHE A 230 -3.81 -15.46 5.55
N MET A 231 -4.12 -14.36 4.86
CA MET A 231 -4.75 -14.42 3.54
C MET A 231 -3.77 -14.82 2.43
N ASN A 232 -2.50 -14.41 2.55
CA ASN A 232 -1.47 -14.73 1.56
C ASN A 232 -0.88 -16.12 1.76
N VAL A 233 -0.69 -16.52 3.02
CA VAL A 233 -0.23 -17.85 3.41
C VAL A 233 -1.42 -18.58 4.00
N ASN A 234 -2.11 -19.37 3.19
CA ASN A 234 -3.10 -20.31 3.71
C ASN A 234 -2.34 -21.54 4.24
N PRO A 235 -2.17 -21.70 5.58
CA PRO A 235 -1.44 -22.85 6.11
C PRO A 235 -2.12 -24.17 5.76
N GLU A 236 -3.45 -24.15 5.62
CA GLU A 236 -4.28 -25.31 5.27
C GLU A 236 -3.99 -25.78 3.83
N ASP A 237 -3.98 -24.85 2.86
CA ASP A 237 -3.60 -25.16 1.46
C ASP A 237 -2.16 -25.70 1.37
N ILE A 238 -1.23 -25.12 2.16
CA ILE A 238 0.17 -25.58 2.18
C ILE A 238 0.25 -26.99 2.77
N SER A 239 -0.52 -27.30 3.82
CA SER A 239 -0.55 -28.62 4.43
C SER A 239 -1.21 -29.68 3.56
N GLU A 240 -2.18 -29.32 2.72
CA GLU A 240 -2.85 -30.24 1.80
C GLU A 240 -1.98 -30.58 0.58
N HIS A 241 -1.04 -29.69 0.22
CA HIS A 241 -0.10 -29.86 -0.89
C HIS A 241 1.28 -30.42 -0.48
N LEU A 242 1.50 -30.72 0.80
CA LEU A 242 2.70 -31.37 1.34
C LEU A 242 2.50 -32.87 1.52
#